data_AF-A0AAU2PH95-F1
#
_entry.id   AF-A0AAU2PH95-F1
#
_cell.length_a   1.000
_cell.length_b   1.000
_cell.length_c   1.000
_cell.angle_alpha   90.00
_cell.angle_beta   90.00
_cell.angle_gamma   90.00
#
_symmetry.space_group_name_H-M   'P 1'
#
loop_
_entity.id
_entity.type
_entity.pdbx_description
1 polymer ?
#
loop_
_entity_poly.entity_id
_entity_poly.type
_entity_poly.pdbx_seq_one_letter_code
_entity_poly.pdbx_strand_id
1 'polypeptide(L)'
;MLSVNRRLVGLAMGSALALGGTVAVPAATAAPAGAPSACGHLLSNSYIYERWSDLGGVNGMLGCPRTNVLTVKSANGTKLGKRQYFDSGNVTFSPRQGQEMVVAAWERNGYAYFNWGPTDPYHYDVFLVRYTSAADAGGTQVSLRGGTSGGMWVQKHTSGTYSFKVEGCDKGTFGLKCRQGWTLSATTRN
;
A
#
# COMPACT_ATOMS: atom_id res chain seq x y z
N MET A 1 54.67 -13.96 -37.66
CA MET A 1 54.28 -15.09 -38.54
C MET A 1 52.79 -14.95 -38.81
N LEU A 2 52.42 -14.39 -39.96
CA LEU A 2 51.84 -15.09 -41.14
C LEU A 2 50.38 -15.51 -40.85
N SER A 3 49.35 -15.17 -41.63
CA SER A 3 49.28 -14.75 -43.03
C SER A 3 47.96 -14.02 -43.33
N VAL A 4 48.02 -13.14 -44.33
CA VAL A 4 46.95 -12.45 -45.06
C VAL A 4 46.48 -13.31 -46.26
N ASN A 5 45.22 -13.20 -46.70
CA ASN A 5 44.77 -13.01 -48.12
C ASN A 5 43.25 -13.25 -48.26
N ARG A 6 42.43 -12.30 -48.78
CA ARG A 6 42.18 -11.89 -50.21
C ARG A 6 41.48 -13.02 -51.00
N ARG A 7 40.45 -12.87 -51.85
CA ARG A 7 39.64 -11.83 -52.55
C ARG A 7 38.36 -12.57 -53.05
N LEU A 8 37.23 -11.95 -53.37
CA LEU A 8 36.79 -11.50 -54.72
C LEU A 8 35.31 -11.04 -54.56
N VAL A 9 34.97 -9.76 -54.72
CA VAL A 9 34.40 -9.10 -55.92
C VAL A 9 33.39 -9.95 -56.71
N GLY A 10 32.12 -9.52 -56.67
CA GLY A 10 31.07 -9.82 -57.65
C GLY A 10 30.11 -8.64 -57.75
N LEU A 11 30.09 -7.97 -58.91
CA LEU A 11 29.18 -6.88 -59.30
C LEU A 11 27.94 -7.48 -60.01
N ALA A 12 26.73 -6.96 -59.72
CA ALA A 12 25.60 -6.81 -60.65
C ALA A 12 24.47 -6.04 -59.93
N MET A 13 24.18 -4.79 -60.30
CA MET A 13 23.09 -4.35 -61.19
C MET A 13 21.67 -4.74 -60.71
N GLY A 14 20.82 -3.74 -60.44
CA GLY A 14 19.37 -3.93 -60.33
C GLY A 14 18.63 -2.84 -59.56
N SER A 15 18.16 -1.82 -60.28
CA SER A 15 17.34 -0.70 -59.81
C SER A 15 15.96 -1.14 -59.30
N ALA A 16 15.46 -0.51 -58.23
CA ALA A 16 14.04 -0.18 -58.07
C ALA A 16 13.85 0.87 -56.96
N LEU A 17 13.46 2.09 -57.38
CA LEU A 17 12.80 3.05 -56.51
C LEU A 17 11.49 2.46 -56.01
N ALA A 18 11.31 2.39 -54.69
CA ALA A 18 10.00 2.46 -54.06
C ALA A 18 10.12 3.41 -52.87
N LEU A 19 9.76 4.67 -53.10
CA LEU A 19 9.43 5.64 -52.05
C LEU A 19 8.15 5.14 -51.36
N GLY A 20 8.28 4.14 -50.51
CA GLY A 20 7.23 3.70 -49.60
C GLY A 20 7.13 4.71 -48.47
N GLY A 21 6.28 5.73 -48.64
CA GLY A 21 5.93 6.65 -47.57
C GLY A 21 5.28 5.87 -46.43
N THR A 22 6.02 5.62 -45.35
CA THR A 22 5.44 5.18 -44.09
C THR A 22 4.65 6.36 -43.54
N VAL A 23 3.34 6.33 -43.72
CA VAL A 23 2.43 7.24 -43.04
C VAL A 23 2.60 6.95 -41.54
N ALA A 24 3.24 7.84 -40.81
CA ALA A 24 3.33 7.75 -39.36
C ALA A 24 1.91 7.87 -38.81
N VAL A 25 1.34 6.76 -38.37
CA VAL A 25 0.07 6.78 -37.64
C VAL A 25 0.36 7.52 -36.33
N PRO A 26 -0.31 8.65 -36.04
CA PRO A 26 -0.13 9.31 -34.77
C PRO A 26 -0.56 8.32 -33.67
N ALA A 27 0.36 8.00 -32.77
CA ALA A 27 0.03 7.24 -31.57
C ALA A 27 -1.02 8.05 -30.81
N ALA A 28 -2.25 7.53 -30.76
CA ALA A 28 -3.30 8.12 -29.93
C ALA A 28 -2.79 8.11 -28.48
N THR A 29 -2.52 9.28 -27.93
CA THR A 29 -2.27 9.45 -26.51
C THR A 29 -3.54 9.04 -25.78
N ALA A 30 -3.51 7.86 -25.15
CA ALA A 30 -4.60 7.41 -24.29
C ALA A 30 -4.85 8.49 -23.23
N ALA A 31 -6.10 8.94 -23.14
CA ALA A 31 -6.51 9.85 -22.08
C ALA A 31 -6.14 9.23 -20.72
N PRO A 32 -5.68 10.04 -19.74
CA PRO A 32 -5.35 9.51 -18.42
C PRO A 32 -6.58 8.82 -17.85
N ALA A 33 -6.44 7.54 -17.47
CA ALA A 33 -7.51 6.80 -16.82
C ALA A 33 -7.93 7.56 -15.56
N GLY A 34 -9.24 7.81 -15.42
CA GLY A 34 -9.80 8.40 -14.21
C GLY A 34 -9.47 7.54 -12.99
N ALA A 35 -9.45 8.15 -11.80
CA ALA A 35 -9.22 7.42 -10.56
C ALA A 35 -10.24 6.26 -10.42
N PRO A 36 -9.83 5.07 -9.95
CA PRO A 36 -10.74 3.95 -9.78
C PRO A 36 -11.88 4.33 -8.83
N SER A 37 -13.05 3.75 -9.05
CA SER A 37 -14.21 3.94 -8.18
C SER A 37 -14.93 2.61 -7.92
N ALA A 38 -15.48 2.46 -6.73
CA ALA A 38 -16.31 1.32 -6.36
C ALA A 38 -17.44 1.78 -5.44
N CYS A 39 -18.61 1.16 -5.56
CA CYS A 39 -19.78 1.45 -4.73
C CYS A 39 -20.11 2.96 -4.63
N GLY A 40 -19.88 3.72 -5.72
CA GLY A 40 -20.13 5.17 -5.78
C GLY A 40 -19.03 6.06 -5.18
N HIS A 41 -17.90 5.50 -4.75
CA HIS A 41 -16.80 6.25 -4.12
C HIS A 41 -15.48 6.15 -4.88
N LEU A 42 -14.75 7.26 -4.95
CA LEU A 42 -13.43 7.35 -5.57
C LEU A 42 -12.33 6.77 -4.65
N LEU A 43 -11.49 5.93 -5.22
CA LEU A 43 -10.29 5.33 -4.62
C LEU A 43 -9.05 6.09 -5.14
N SER A 44 -9.00 7.41 -4.87
CA SER A 44 -8.02 8.33 -5.47
C SER A 44 -6.59 8.27 -4.91
N ASN A 45 -6.28 7.27 -4.08
CA ASN A 45 -4.92 7.00 -3.58
C ASN A 45 -4.55 5.57 -3.93
N SER A 46 -3.47 5.39 -4.71
CA SER A 46 -3.02 4.09 -5.21
C SER A 46 -2.72 3.10 -4.09
N TYR A 47 -2.00 3.52 -3.04
CA TYR A 47 -1.65 2.63 -1.93
C TYR A 47 -2.88 2.11 -1.16
N ILE A 48 -3.89 2.96 -0.95
CA ILE A 48 -5.17 2.53 -0.37
C ILE A 48 -5.90 1.57 -1.31
N TYR A 49 -5.96 1.89 -2.61
CA TYR A 49 -6.60 1.07 -3.62
C TYR A 49 -5.96 -0.32 -3.72
N GLU A 50 -4.63 -0.39 -3.82
CA GLU A 50 -3.85 -1.62 -3.91
C GLU A 50 -4.10 -2.49 -2.68
N ARG A 51 -3.97 -1.94 -1.46
CA ARG A 51 -4.26 -2.71 -0.23
C ARG A 51 -5.71 -3.21 -0.19
N TRP A 52 -6.68 -2.39 -0.58
CA TRP A 52 -8.08 -2.83 -0.62
C TRP A 52 -8.30 -3.93 -1.66
N SER A 53 -7.67 -3.83 -2.83
CA SER A 53 -7.70 -4.83 -3.90
C SER A 53 -7.05 -6.15 -3.45
N ASP A 54 -5.88 -6.10 -2.81
CA ASP A 54 -5.18 -7.27 -2.26
C ASP A 54 -6.01 -7.98 -1.19
N LEU A 55 -6.85 -7.23 -0.46
CA LEU A 55 -7.79 -7.75 0.53
C LEU A 55 -9.11 -8.24 -0.10
N GLY A 56 -9.19 -8.35 -1.42
CA GLY A 56 -10.31 -8.92 -2.18
C GLY A 56 -11.33 -7.90 -2.70
N GLY A 57 -11.06 -6.60 -2.59
CA GLY A 57 -11.93 -5.54 -3.09
C GLY A 57 -13.34 -5.57 -2.48
N VAL A 58 -14.37 -5.33 -3.30
CA VAL A 58 -15.79 -5.28 -2.87
C VAL A 58 -16.25 -6.58 -2.21
N ASN A 59 -15.77 -7.72 -2.68
CA ASN A 59 -16.12 -9.04 -2.14
C ASN A 59 -15.15 -9.51 -1.04
N GLY A 60 -14.23 -8.63 -0.64
CA GLY A 60 -13.11 -8.91 0.23
C GLY A 60 -13.40 -8.69 1.71
N MET A 61 -12.32 -8.51 2.45
CA MET A 61 -12.35 -8.34 3.91
C MET A 61 -12.97 -7.01 4.35
N LEU A 62 -12.78 -5.95 3.55
CA LEU A 62 -13.21 -4.59 3.88
C LEU A 62 -14.59 -4.23 3.35
N GLY A 63 -15.03 -4.84 2.23
CA GLY A 63 -16.29 -4.55 1.58
C GLY A 63 -16.27 -3.29 0.71
N CYS A 64 -17.44 -2.68 0.51
CA CYS A 64 -17.56 -1.45 -0.26
C CYS A 64 -16.89 -0.28 0.46
N PRO A 65 -16.23 0.65 -0.28
CA PRO A 65 -15.91 1.95 0.28
C PRO A 65 -17.19 2.70 0.65
N ARG A 66 -17.15 3.46 1.75
CA ARG A 66 -18.25 4.32 2.24
C ARG A 66 -17.94 5.81 2.17
N THR A 67 -16.70 6.15 1.83
CA THR A 67 -16.24 7.52 1.65
C THR A 67 -15.32 7.59 0.45
N ASN A 68 -15.16 8.79 -0.11
CA ASN A 68 -13.97 9.09 -0.89
C ASN A 68 -12.73 9.10 0.02
N VAL A 69 -11.53 9.11 -0.57
CA VAL A 69 -10.29 9.22 0.21
C VAL A 69 -10.21 10.57 0.93
N LEU A 70 -10.05 10.52 2.24
CA LEU A 70 -9.94 11.66 3.14
C LEU A 70 -8.47 11.97 3.46
N THR A 71 -8.16 13.24 3.72
CA THR A 71 -6.83 13.65 4.21
C THR A 71 -6.81 13.62 5.72
N VAL A 72 -5.87 12.88 6.31
CA VAL A 72 -5.62 12.88 7.75
C VAL A 72 -4.68 14.04 8.08
N LYS A 73 -5.07 14.89 9.02
CA LYS A 73 -4.29 16.05 9.46
C LYS A 73 -4.01 15.98 10.96
N SER A 74 -2.89 16.57 11.37
CA SER A 74 -2.59 16.84 12.77
C SER A 74 -3.45 18.01 13.30
N ALA A 75 -3.45 18.24 14.62
CA ALA A 75 -4.16 19.36 15.25
C ALA A 75 -3.77 20.74 14.68
N ASN A 76 -2.51 20.89 14.24
CA ASN A 76 -2.01 22.12 13.61
C ASN A 76 -2.31 22.20 12.09
N GLY A 77 -3.05 21.25 11.53
CA GLY A 77 -3.41 21.22 10.11
C GLY A 77 -2.39 20.55 9.18
N THR A 78 -1.21 20.13 9.67
CA THR A 78 -0.22 19.40 8.86
C THR A 78 -0.81 18.10 8.33
N LYS A 79 -0.69 17.85 7.03
CA LYS A 79 -1.13 16.60 6.39
C LYS A 79 -0.21 15.46 6.83
N LEU A 80 -0.80 14.41 7.40
CA LEU A 80 -0.06 13.24 7.90
C LEU A 80 -0.20 12.02 7.00
N GLY A 81 -1.28 11.94 6.24
CA GLY A 81 -1.58 10.78 5.40
C GLY A 81 -2.98 10.83 4.81
N LYS A 82 -3.48 9.67 4.38
CA LYS A 82 -4.80 9.52 3.76
C LYS A 82 -5.55 8.36 4.41
N ARG A 83 -6.89 8.42 4.42
CA ARG A 83 -7.74 7.35 4.93
C ARG A 83 -8.98 7.18 4.09
N GLN A 84 -9.46 5.95 3.95
CA GLN A 84 -10.76 5.67 3.37
C GLN A 84 -11.50 4.65 4.24
N TYR A 85 -12.79 4.91 4.47
CA TYR A 85 -13.65 4.01 5.23
C TYR A 85 -14.35 3.05 4.29
N PHE A 86 -14.52 1.82 4.77
CA PHE A 86 -15.20 0.73 4.11
C PHE A 86 -16.28 0.16 5.05
N ASP A 87 -17.06 -0.80 4.58
CA ASP A 87 -18.16 -1.40 5.35
C ASP A 87 -17.70 -2.03 6.66
N SER A 88 -16.55 -2.72 6.64
CA SER A 88 -16.05 -3.50 7.77
C SER A 88 -14.91 -2.81 8.54
N GLY A 89 -14.44 -1.64 8.09
CA GLY A 89 -13.34 -0.93 8.73
C GLY A 89 -12.73 0.16 7.86
N ASN A 90 -11.40 0.36 7.93
CA ASN A 90 -10.72 1.36 7.11
C ASN A 90 -9.31 0.95 6.69
N VAL A 91 -8.82 1.67 5.68
CA VAL A 91 -7.43 1.62 5.21
C VAL A 91 -6.84 3.02 5.34
N THR A 92 -5.62 3.10 5.88
CA THR A 92 -4.92 4.35 6.15
C THR A 92 -3.49 4.29 5.61
N PHE A 93 -3.17 5.23 4.73
CA PHE A 93 -1.82 5.48 4.24
C PHE A 93 -1.04 6.33 5.25
N SER A 94 0.10 5.81 5.72
CA SER A 94 0.93 6.36 6.80
C SER A 94 2.42 6.39 6.40
N PRO A 95 2.86 7.34 5.56
CA PRO A 95 4.15 7.29 4.86
C PRO A 95 5.40 7.44 5.74
N ARG A 96 5.26 7.76 7.03
CA ARG A 96 6.39 8.02 7.92
C ARG A 96 7.20 6.76 8.23
N GLN A 97 6.57 5.60 8.19
CA GLN A 97 7.16 4.30 8.53
C GLN A 97 7.63 3.52 7.29
N GLY A 98 7.50 4.11 6.10
CA GLY A 98 7.79 3.53 4.80
C GLY A 98 7.00 4.30 3.75
N GLN A 99 7.56 4.56 2.57
CA GLN A 99 6.94 5.50 1.60
C GLN A 99 5.57 5.03 1.11
N GLU A 100 5.36 3.72 1.10
CA GLU A 100 4.13 3.05 0.66
C GLU A 100 3.34 2.46 1.84
N MET A 101 3.72 2.79 3.07
CA MET A 101 3.18 2.15 4.26
C MET A 101 1.67 2.38 4.37
N VAL A 102 0.94 1.28 4.43
CA VAL A 102 -0.51 1.25 4.63
C VAL A 102 -0.83 0.35 5.81
N VAL A 103 -1.76 0.81 6.63
CA VAL A 103 -2.40 0.00 7.67
C VAL A 103 -3.87 -0.17 7.37
N ALA A 104 -4.40 -1.37 7.60
CA ALA A 104 -5.80 -1.69 7.41
C ALA A 104 -6.34 -2.41 8.65
N ALA A 105 -7.55 -2.06 9.07
CA ALA A 105 -8.26 -2.76 10.13
C ALA A 105 -9.68 -3.05 9.68
N TRP A 106 -10.18 -4.23 10.01
CA TRP A 106 -11.55 -4.64 9.69
C TRP A 106 -12.07 -5.66 10.70
N GLU A 107 -13.38 -5.85 10.72
CA GLU A 107 -14.02 -6.89 11.52
C GLU A 107 -14.65 -7.96 10.66
N ARG A 108 -14.48 -9.22 11.09
CA ARG A 108 -15.14 -10.36 10.46
C ARG A 108 -15.25 -11.52 11.44
N ASN A 109 -16.39 -12.20 11.45
CA ASN A 109 -16.61 -13.45 12.21
C ASN A 109 -16.21 -13.36 13.70
N GLY A 110 -16.50 -12.23 14.36
CA GLY A 110 -16.18 -12.05 15.79
C GLY A 110 -14.74 -11.67 16.09
N TYR A 111 -13.93 -11.32 15.08
CA TYR A 111 -12.55 -10.87 15.24
C TYR A 111 -12.35 -9.48 14.66
N ALA A 112 -11.45 -8.72 15.28
CA ALA A 112 -10.89 -7.48 14.74
C ALA A 112 -9.49 -7.79 14.19
N TYR A 113 -9.31 -7.60 12.90
CA TYR A 113 -8.07 -7.84 12.17
C TYR A 113 -7.32 -6.53 11.96
N PHE A 114 -6.00 -6.64 11.90
CA PHE A 114 -5.11 -5.54 11.60
C PHE A 114 -3.95 -6.01 10.73
N ASN A 115 -3.68 -5.32 9.65
CA ASN A 115 -2.63 -5.65 8.69
C ASN A 115 -1.86 -4.38 8.31
N TRP A 116 -0.54 -4.51 8.12
CA TRP A 116 0.34 -3.39 7.83
C TRP A 116 1.46 -3.76 6.85
N GLY A 117 2.02 -2.73 6.22
CA GLY A 117 3.16 -2.81 5.31
C GLY A 117 2.89 -2.09 3.98
N PRO A 118 3.81 -2.17 3.03
CA PRO A 118 5.22 -2.48 3.27
C PRO A 118 5.89 -1.36 4.09
N THR A 119 7.01 -1.66 4.75
CA THR A 119 7.79 -0.67 5.52
C THR A 119 9.06 -0.22 4.83
N ASP A 120 9.26 -0.58 3.57
CA ASP A 120 10.47 -0.24 2.82
C ASP A 120 10.75 1.28 2.81
N PRO A 121 12.03 1.67 2.90
CA PRO A 121 13.23 0.84 2.91
C PRO A 121 13.61 0.29 4.31
N TYR A 122 12.71 0.39 5.29
CA TYR A 122 12.99 -0.04 6.66
C TYR A 122 12.66 -1.52 6.85
N HIS A 123 13.58 -2.22 7.51
CA HIS A 123 13.43 -3.60 7.95
C HIS A 123 13.57 -3.61 9.47
N TYR A 124 12.58 -4.14 10.17
CA TYR A 124 12.55 -4.13 11.63
C TYR A 124 12.75 -5.52 12.21
N ASP A 125 13.35 -5.61 13.40
CA ASP A 125 13.47 -6.87 14.14
C ASP A 125 12.18 -7.24 14.89
N VAL A 126 11.39 -6.24 15.27
CA VAL A 126 10.16 -6.36 16.05
C VAL A 126 9.13 -5.34 15.58
N PHE A 127 7.86 -5.75 15.57
CA PHE A 127 6.73 -4.83 15.50
C PHE A 127 6.06 -4.74 16.86
N LEU A 128 5.88 -3.51 17.36
CA LEU A 128 5.00 -3.23 18.49
C LEU A 128 3.63 -2.85 17.93
N VAL A 129 2.59 -3.59 18.28
CA VAL A 129 1.21 -3.24 17.91
C VAL A 129 0.46 -2.80 19.15
N ARG A 130 -0.19 -1.63 19.08
CA ARG A 130 -1.10 -1.13 20.10
C ARG A 130 -2.52 -1.12 19.58
N TYR A 131 -3.46 -1.54 20.42
CA TYR A 131 -4.87 -1.41 20.12
C TYR A 131 -5.71 -1.03 21.33
N THR A 132 -6.80 -0.31 21.10
CA THR A 132 -7.81 0.05 22.10
C THR A 132 -9.19 -0.37 21.62
N SER A 133 -10.13 -0.52 22.55
CA SER A 133 -11.56 -0.74 22.26
C SER A 133 -12.44 -0.10 23.33
N ALA A 134 -13.76 -0.14 23.16
CA ALA A 134 -14.67 0.31 24.21
C ALA A 134 -14.58 -0.52 25.51
N ALA A 135 -14.16 -1.79 25.43
CA ALA A 135 -13.94 -2.64 26.60
C ALA A 135 -12.55 -2.46 27.24
N ASP A 136 -11.59 -1.91 26.49
CA ASP A 136 -10.23 -1.67 26.94
C ASP A 136 -9.75 -0.30 26.41
N ALA A 137 -10.14 0.76 27.12
CA ALA A 137 -9.79 2.12 26.78
C ALA A 137 -8.31 2.44 27.08
N GLY A 138 -7.69 1.72 28.04
CA GLY A 138 -6.27 1.84 28.37
C GLY A 138 -5.38 1.25 27.27
N GLY A 139 -5.90 0.26 26.57
CA GLY A 139 -5.29 -0.35 25.41
C GLY A 139 -4.27 -1.42 25.78
N THR A 140 -4.01 -2.28 24.81
CA THR A 140 -3.07 -3.38 24.92
C THR A 140 -1.91 -3.16 23.93
N GLN A 141 -0.69 -3.51 24.35
CA GLN A 141 0.48 -3.58 23.47
C GLN A 141 0.99 -5.00 23.37
N VAL A 142 1.23 -5.47 22.15
CA VAL A 142 1.86 -6.76 21.87
C VAL A 142 3.12 -6.57 21.03
N SER A 143 4.08 -7.49 21.21
CA SER A 143 5.30 -7.55 20.40
C SER A 143 5.19 -8.73 19.44
N LEU A 144 5.41 -8.46 18.16
CA LEU A 144 5.34 -9.45 17.08
C LEU A 144 6.69 -9.53 16.37
N ARG A 145 6.91 -10.64 15.66
CA ARG A 145 8.09 -10.82 14.81
C ARG A 145 8.19 -9.66 13.80
N GLY A 146 9.39 -9.10 13.63
CA GLY A 146 9.66 -8.06 12.65
C GLY A 146 9.71 -8.56 11.20
N GLY A 147 10.05 -7.64 10.30
CA GLY A 147 10.07 -7.82 8.86
C GLY A 147 9.78 -6.51 8.15
N THR A 148 9.17 -6.60 6.96
CA THR A 148 8.71 -5.45 6.17
C THR A 148 7.19 -5.26 6.18
N SER A 149 6.45 -6.19 6.76
CA SER A 149 4.99 -6.20 6.82
C SER A 149 4.53 -7.16 7.90
N GLY A 150 3.23 -7.17 8.18
CA GLY A 150 2.65 -8.15 9.09
C GLY A 150 1.16 -8.02 9.27
N GLY A 151 0.62 -8.86 10.13
CA GLY A 151 -0.79 -8.84 10.51
C GLY A 151 -1.02 -9.50 11.85
N MET A 152 -2.14 -9.16 12.47
CA MET A 152 -2.65 -9.83 13.67
C MET A 152 -4.17 -9.73 13.71
N TRP A 153 -4.77 -10.47 14.63
CA TRP A 153 -6.18 -10.39 14.95
C TRP A 153 -6.38 -10.53 16.46
N VAL A 154 -7.51 -10.02 16.94
CA VAL A 154 -7.97 -10.19 18.32
C VAL A 154 -9.44 -10.59 18.32
N GLN A 155 -9.82 -11.41 19.29
CA GLN A 155 -11.23 -11.74 19.49
C GLN A 155 -11.98 -10.49 19.98
N LYS A 156 -13.16 -10.23 19.43
CA LYS A 156 -13.98 -9.12 19.88
C LYS A 156 -14.65 -9.46 21.21
N HIS A 157 -14.45 -8.62 22.20
CA HIS A 157 -15.16 -8.67 23.49
C HIS A 157 -16.17 -7.51 23.65
N THR A 158 -16.34 -6.70 22.62
CA THR A 158 -17.27 -5.57 22.59
C THR A 158 -17.82 -5.36 21.18
N SER A 159 -18.99 -4.72 21.07
CA SER A 159 -19.53 -4.23 19.80
C SER A 159 -18.85 -2.95 19.33
N GLY A 160 -18.09 -2.26 20.18
CA GLY A 160 -17.43 -1.00 19.86
C GLY A 160 -16.22 -1.15 18.93
N THR A 161 -15.82 -0.02 18.35
CA THR A 161 -14.67 0.11 17.44
C THR A 161 -13.36 -0.29 18.10
N TYR A 162 -12.55 -1.05 17.37
CA TYR A 162 -11.14 -1.27 17.68
C TYR A 162 -10.28 -0.29 16.89
N SER A 163 -9.30 0.32 17.55
CA SER A 163 -8.33 1.23 16.94
C SER A 163 -6.93 0.65 17.10
N PHE A 164 -6.25 0.43 15.98
CA PHE A 164 -4.93 -0.19 15.92
C PHE A 164 -3.87 0.78 15.40
N LYS A 165 -2.63 0.62 15.85
CA LYS A 165 -1.44 1.26 15.29
C LYS A 165 -0.22 0.37 15.49
N VAL A 166 0.77 0.50 14.62
CA VAL A 166 2.03 -0.27 14.69
C VAL A 166 3.22 0.66 14.71
N GLU A 167 4.28 0.21 15.35
CA GLU A 167 5.60 0.82 15.34
C GLU A 167 6.65 -0.27 15.07
N GLY A 168 7.54 -0.02 14.12
CA GLY A 168 8.68 -0.87 13.83
C GLY A 168 9.89 -0.48 14.69
N CYS A 169 10.59 -1.49 15.22
CA CYS A 169 11.74 -1.29 16.08
C CYS A 169 12.88 -2.26 15.76
N ASP A 170 14.11 -1.77 15.93
CA ASP A 170 15.33 -2.58 15.88
C ASP A 170 15.71 -3.05 17.28
N LYS A 171 16.21 -4.28 17.42
CA LYS A 171 16.78 -4.78 18.67
C LYS A 171 18.18 -4.19 18.86
N GLY A 172 18.34 -3.35 19.87
CA GLY A 172 19.65 -2.87 20.32
C GLY A 172 20.12 -3.58 21.59
N THR A 173 21.40 -3.37 21.92
CA THR A 173 22.04 -3.88 23.15
C THR A 173 21.33 -3.43 24.45
N PHE A 174 20.60 -2.31 24.42
CA PHE A 174 19.93 -1.72 25.58
C PHE A 174 18.42 -1.56 25.40
N GLY A 175 17.80 -2.41 24.57
CA GLY A 175 16.36 -2.41 24.33
C GLY A 175 15.98 -2.07 22.89
N LEU A 176 14.70 -1.76 22.68
CA LEU A 176 14.15 -1.48 21.36
C LEU A 176 14.43 -0.04 20.93
N LYS A 177 14.88 0.14 19.69
CA LYS A 177 15.06 1.45 19.06
C LYS A 177 14.04 1.61 17.94
N CYS A 178 13.04 2.46 18.16
CA CYS A 178 11.96 2.73 17.22
C CYS A 178 12.10 4.19 16.72
N ARG A 179 12.44 4.40 15.44
CA ARG A 179 12.89 5.73 14.95
C ARG A 179 11.78 6.51 14.25
N GLN A 180 10.92 5.81 13.52
CA GLN A 180 9.91 6.38 12.63
C GLN A 180 8.64 6.79 13.39
N GLY A 181 8.47 6.28 14.62
CA GLY A 181 7.27 6.46 15.42
C GLY A 181 6.13 5.54 14.99
N TRP A 182 5.01 5.66 15.68
CA TRP A 182 3.76 4.98 15.38
C TRP A 182 3.15 5.41 14.04
N THR A 183 2.51 4.45 13.36
CA THR A 183 1.64 4.77 12.23
C THR A 183 0.45 5.63 12.66
N LEU A 184 -0.18 6.27 11.68
CA LEU A 184 -1.59 6.64 11.82
C LEU A 184 -2.42 5.40 12.16
N SER A 185 -3.51 5.59 12.90
CA SER A 185 -4.35 4.45 13.29
C SER A 185 -5.13 3.87 12.10
N ALA A 186 -5.44 2.58 12.14
CA ALA A 186 -6.57 2.02 11.42
C ALA A 186 -7.66 1.64 12.41
N THR A 187 -8.92 1.68 11.99
CA THR A 187 -10.04 1.31 12.87
C THR A 187 -10.97 0.34 12.18
N THR A 188 -11.62 -0.49 13.00
CA THR A 188 -12.74 -1.30 12.55
C THR A 188 -13.98 -0.44 12.34
N ARG A 189 -15.10 -1.06 11.98
CA ARG A 189 -16.36 -0.36 11.73
C ARG A 189 -16.78 0.43 12.98
N ASN A 190 -17.00 1.73 12.78
CA ASN A 190 -17.78 2.59 13.68
C ASN A 190 -19.28 2.31 13.54
#